data_AF-A9WST5-F1
#
_entry.id   AF-A9WST5-F1
#
_cell.length_a   1.000
_cell.length_b   1.000
_cell.length_c   1.000
_cell.angle_alpha   90.00
_cell.angle_beta   90.00
_cell.angle_gamma   90.00
#
_symmetry.space_group_name_H-M   'P 1'
#
loop_
_entity.id
_entity.type
_entity.pdbx_description
1 polymer ?
#
loop_
_entity_poly.entity_id
_entity_poly.type
_entity_poly.pdbx_seq_one_letter_code
_entity_poly.pdbx_strand_id
1 'polypeptide(L)'
;MRLCTMTQEHGSKPLAGLRVLEMAAIGPVPHLGTILLNMGAQVTVITRLESGPYDFLHSFYAQGKEHVAVDLKDPTGQAKVLELMRNADVLVEGMRPGVMERLSLGPEQALEANSELIFARVTGYGQGGPLAQDPGHDINYIAQSGALNAFRRGSGKPMPPINVAGDFAGGSMHGVISILAALWGSDQGIPLSKCWILRWWTVQLLC
;
A
#
# COMPACT_ATOMS: atom_id res chain seq x y z
N MET A 1 -39.17 13.43 -5.76
CA MET A 1 -38.13 13.15 -4.75
C MET A 1 -38.50 11.84 -4.05
N ARG A 2 -38.01 10.71 -4.55
CA ARG A 2 -38.27 9.40 -3.91
C ARG A 2 -37.20 9.20 -2.85
N LEU A 3 -37.59 9.25 -1.58
CA LEU A 3 -36.77 8.76 -0.48
C LEU A 3 -36.61 7.26 -0.69
N CYS A 4 -35.39 6.84 -1.03
CA CYS A 4 -35.01 5.44 -1.05
C CYS A 4 -35.02 4.98 0.41
N THR A 5 -36.07 4.27 0.81
CA THR A 5 -36.09 3.48 2.03
C THR A 5 -34.95 2.48 1.95
N MET A 6 -33.91 2.69 2.75
CA MET A 6 -32.80 1.74 2.90
C MET A 6 -33.32 0.50 3.63
N THR A 7 -33.90 -0.44 2.89
CA THR A 7 -33.89 -1.83 3.30
C THR A 7 -32.43 -2.25 3.30
N GLN A 8 -31.87 -2.57 4.48
CA GLN A 8 -30.57 -3.21 4.58
C GLN A 8 -30.66 -4.64 4.03
N GLU A 9 -30.66 -4.75 2.70
CA GLU A 9 -30.05 -5.90 2.07
C GLU A 9 -28.56 -5.81 2.42
N HIS A 10 -28.01 -6.83 3.09
CA HIS A 10 -26.56 -7.01 3.18
C HIS A 10 -26.06 -7.34 1.76
N GLY A 11 -26.04 -6.33 0.88
CA GLY A 11 -25.34 -6.40 -0.39
C GLY A 11 -23.91 -6.79 -0.08
N SER A 12 -23.37 -7.76 -0.80
CA SER A 12 -21.97 -8.13 -0.73
C SER A 12 -21.12 -6.88 -0.79
N LYS A 13 -20.20 -6.70 0.18
CA LYS A 13 -19.29 -5.55 0.17
C LYS A 13 -18.56 -5.47 -1.19
N PRO A 14 -18.24 -4.27 -1.72
CA PRO A 14 -17.73 -4.12 -3.08
C PRO A 14 -16.46 -4.93 -3.41
N LEU A 15 -15.61 -5.19 -2.40
CA LEU A 15 -14.38 -5.98 -2.55
C LEU A 15 -14.48 -7.36 -1.90
N ALA A 16 -15.69 -7.87 -1.66
CA ALA A 16 -15.87 -9.21 -1.13
C ALA A 16 -15.22 -10.25 -2.07
N GLY A 17 -14.38 -11.10 -1.50
CA GLY A 17 -13.60 -12.10 -2.25
C GLY A 17 -12.21 -11.65 -2.69
N LEU A 18 -11.90 -10.35 -2.62
CA LEU A 18 -10.56 -9.83 -2.92
C LEU A 18 -9.58 -10.20 -1.80
N ARG A 19 -8.46 -10.82 -2.14
CA ARG A 19 -7.39 -11.21 -1.22
C ARG A 19 -6.18 -10.30 -1.40
N VAL A 20 -5.85 -9.58 -0.33
CA VAL A 20 -4.76 -8.60 -0.30
C VAL A 20 -3.68 -9.10 0.64
N LEU A 21 -2.47 -9.25 0.12
CA LEU A 21 -1.27 -9.52 0.89
C LEU A 21 -0.57 -8.19 1.20
N GLU A 22 -0.37 -7.87 2.47
CA GLU A 22 0.24 -6.61 2.92
C GLU A 22 1.59 -6.91 3.55
N MET A 23 2.68 -6.35 3.02
CA MET A 23 3.96 -6.40 3.71
C MET A 23 3.95 -5.37 4.84
N ALA A 24 4.30 -5.78 6.07
CA ALA A 24 4.33 -4.88 7.20
C ALA A 24 5.21 -3.65 6.93
N ALA A 25 4.60 -2.47 7.03
CA ALA A 25 5.20 -1.17 6.73
C ALA A 25 4.50 -0.07 7.53
N ILE A 26 5.10 1.12 7.67
CA ILE A 26 4.49 2.24 8.40
C ILE A 26 3.68 3.15 7.47
N GLY A 27 2.87 4.03 8.04
CA GLY A 27 2.25 5.16 7.33
C GLY A 27 1.21 4.72 6.29
N PRO A 28 1.47 4.91 4.99
CA PRO A 28 0.44 4.77 3.96
C PRO A 28 -0.03 3.32 3.72
N VAL A 29 0.83 2.32 3.87
CA VAL A 29 0.51 0.93 3.55
C VAL A 29 -0.56 0.33 4.50
N PRO A 30 -0.40 0.41 5.84
CA PRO A 30 -1.43 -0.09 6.75
C PRO A 30 -2.78 0.62 6.60
N HIS A 31 -2.74 1.92 6.34
CA HIS A 31 -3.94 2.72 6.11
C HIS A 31 -4.66 2.27 4.82
N LEU A 32 -3.91 2.09 3.72
CA LEU A 32 -4.42 1.53 2.47
C LEU A 32 -5.10 0.17 2.69
N GLY A 33 -4.43 -0.76 3.36
CA GLY A 33 -5.01 -2.08 3.62
C GLY A 33 -6.27 -2.00 4.49
N THR A 34 -6.33 -1.07 5.44
CA THR A 34 -7.54 -0.84 6.26
C THR A 34 -8.70 -0.32 5.42
N ILE A 35 -8.44 0.55 4.43
CA ILE A 35 -9.48 1.03 3.50
C ILE A 35 -10.03 -0.14 2.68
N LEU A 36 -9.16 -0.99 2.12
CA LEU A 36 -9.58 -2.15 1.34
C LEU A 36 -10.37 -3.17 2.20
N LEU A 37 -9.92 -3.43 3.43
CA LEU A 37 -10.62 -4.26 4.42
C LEU A 37 -12.04 -3.74 4.69
N ASN A 38 -12.18 -2.43 4.92
CA ASN A 38 -13.47 -1.80 5.18
C ASN A 38 -14.42 -1.93 3.97
N MET A 39 -13.88 -1.89 2.76
CA MET A 39 -14.60 -2.15 1.50
C MET A 39 -14.86 -3.65 1.23
N GLY A 40 -14.38 -4.56 2.09
CA GLY A 40 -14.73 -5.98 2.07
C GLY A 40 -13.64 -6.95 1.64
N ALA A 41 -12.42 -6.46 1.37
CA ALA A 41 -11.30 -7.32 1.06
C ALA A 41 -10.85 -8.14 2.28
N GLN A 42 -10.28 -9.31 2.06
CA GLN A 42 -9.52 -10.06 3.05
C GLN A 42 -8.08 -9.55 3.01
N VAL A 43 -7.53 -9.13 4.14
CA VAL A 43 -6.18 -8.57 4.23
C VAL A 43 -5.34 -9.41 5.16
N THR A 44 -4.27 -9.99 4.62
CA THR A 44 -3.27 -10.77 5.37
C THR A 44 -1.96 -9.98 5.42
N VAL A 45 -1.51 -9.64 6.62
CA VAL A 45 -0.28 -8.89 6.85
C VAL A 45 0.88 -9.85 7.09
N ILE A 46 1.94 -9.74 6.31
CA ILE A 46 3.21 -10.42 6.54
C ILE A 46 4.06 -9.60 7.48
N THR A 47 4.20 -10.07 8.72
CA THR A 47 5.02 -9.46 9.75
C THR A 47 6.36 -10.18 9.88
N ARG A 48 7.37 -9.48 10.40
CA ARG A 48 8.64 -10.10 10.77
C ARG A 48 8.47 -10.77 12.14
N LEU A 49 9.18 -11.88 12.37
CA LEU A 49 9.18 -12.58 13.68
C LEU A 49 9.56 -11.65 14.84
N GLU A 50 10.48 -10.72 14.59
CA GLU A 50 10.80 -9.64 15.51
C GLU A 50 10.04 -8.38 15.07
N SER A 51 8.99 -8.02 15.81
CA SER A 51 8.37 -6.71 15.68
C SER A 51 9.40 -5.66 16.07
N GLY A 52 9.67 -4.70 15.16
CA GLY A 52 10.45 -3.51 15.50
C GLY A 52 9.79 -2.71 16.64
N PRO A 53 10.34 -1.53 17.01
CA PRO A 53 9.81 -0.73 18.12
C PRO A 53 8.36 -0.24 17.93
N TYR A 54 7.80 -0.43 16.74
CA TYR A 54 6.41 -0.16 16.43
C TYR A 54 5.60 -1.44 16.58
N ASP A 55 4.76 -1.44 17.61
CA ASP A 55 3.81 -2.51 17.85
C ASP A 55 2.65 -2.43 16.84
N PHE A 56 2.90 -3.00 15.67
CA PHE A 56 1.91 -3.07 14.60
C PHE A 56 0.64 -3.78 15.04
N LEU A 57 0.77 -4.86 15.81
CA LEU A 57 -0.32 -5.74 16.23
C LEU A 57 -1.33 -5.00 17.12
N HIS A 58 -0.88 -3.98 17.85
CA HIS A 58 -1.72 -3.16 18.70
C HIS A 58 -2.13 -1.81 18.07
N SER A 59 -1.75 -1.55 16.82
CA SER A 59 -2.18 -0.36 16.09
C SER A 59 -3.64 -0.47 15.61
N PHE A 60 -4.33 0.66 15.49
CA PHE A 60 -5.67 0.73 14.89
C PHE A 60 -5.72 0.05 13.51
N TYR A 61 -4.63 0.10 12.75
CA TYR A 61 -4.52 -0.48 11.41
C TYR A 61 -4.35 -2.00 11.37
N ALA A 62 -4.14 -2.66 12.51
CA ALA A 62 -4.06 -4.13 12.57
C ALA A 62 -5.41 -4.81 12.84
N GLN A 63 -6.42 -4.06 13.30
CA GLN A 63 -7.71 -4.62 13.65
C GLN A 63 -8.43 -5.16 12.40
N GLY A 64 -8.93 -6.40 12.49
CA GLY A 64 -9.69 -7.07 11.43
C GLY A 64 -8.85 -7.64 10.29
N LYS A 65 -7.53 -7.45 10.30
CA LYS A 65 -6.61 -8.11 9.36
C LYS A 65 -6.10 -9.43 9.95
N GLU A 66 -5.78 -10.39 9.09
CA GLU A 66 -5.01 -11.58 9.46
C GLU A 66 -3.52 -11.23 9.52
N HIS A 67 -2.76 -11.92 10.36
CA HIS A 67 -1.32 -11.67 10.50
C HIS A 67 -0.56 -12.99 10.44
N VAL A 68 0.49 -13.03 9.61
CA VAL A 68 1.37 -14.17 9.46
C VAL A 68 2.80 -13.70 9.67
N ALA A 69 3.42 -14.18 10.75
CA ALA A 69 4.81 -13.86 11.06
C ALA A 69 5.75 -14.80 10.30
N VAL A 70 6.68 -14.24 9.53
CA VAL A 70 7.61 -14.99 8.68
C VAL A 70 9.03 -14.43 8.83
N ASP A 71 10.03 -15.31 8.89
CA ASP A 71 11.42 -14.89 8.69
C ASP A 71 11.71 -14.76 7.20
N LEU A 72 11.77 -13.52 6.71
CA LEU A 72 12.05 -13.23 5.29
C LEU A 72 13.53 -13.44 4.92
N LYS A 73 14.41 -13.70 5.90
CA LYS A 73 15.82 -14.06 5.65
C LYS A 73 15.99 -15.56 5.41
N ASP A 74 15.05 -16.38 5.84
CA ASP A 74 15.03 -17.82 5.61
C ASP A 74 14.40 -18.11 4.23
N PRO A 75 15.08 -18.86 3.33
CA PRO A 75 14.48 -19.33 2.09
C PRO A 75 13.12 -20.03 2.27
N THR A 76 12.91 -20.73 3.39
CA THR A 76 11.62 -21.37 3.71
C THR A 76 10.52 -20.32 3.94
N GLY A 77 10.86 -19.23 4.63
CA GLY A 77 9.96 -18.10 4.82
C GLY A 77 9.65 -17.38 3.50
N GLN A 78 10.66 -17.16 2.66
CA GLN A 78 10.47 -16.60 1.31
C GLN A 78 9.53 -17.46 0.47
N ALA A 79 9.74 -18.78 0.45
CA ALA A 79 8.87 -19.73 -0.24
C ALA A 79 7.43 -19.67 0.29
N LYS A 80 7.24 -19.49 1.61
CA LYS A 80 5.91 -19.34 2.20
C LYS A 80 5.20 -18.08 1.72
N VAL A 81 5.91 -16.95 1.62
CA VAL A 81 5.32 -15.71 1.10
C VAL A 81 4.97 -15.85 -0.38
N LEU A 82 5.81 -16.50 -1.20
CA LEU A 82 5.49 -16.78 -2.60
C LEU A 82 4.25 -17.68 -2.76
N GLU A 83 4.06 -18.66 -1.86
CA GLU A 83 2.84 -19.49 -1.81
C GLU A 83 1.59 -18.65 -1.50
N LEU A 84 1.71 -17.66 -0.61
CA LEU A 84 0.63 -16.73 -0.32
C LEU A 84 0.35 -15.81 -1.51
N MET A 85 1.38 -15.30 -2.19
CA MET A 85 1.24 -14.48 -3.40
C MET A 85 0.53 -15.24 -4.54
N ARG A 86 0.75 -16.55 -4.66
CA ARG A 86 0.04 -17.43 -5.61
C ARG A 86 -1.48 -17.37 -5.46
N ASN A 87 -1.94 -17.11 -4.24
CA ASN A 87 -3.35 -17.04 -3.86
C ASN A 87 -3.77 -15.63 -3.45
N ALA A 88 -3.01 -14.60 -3.82
CA ALA A 88 -3.39 -13.22 -3.59
C ALA A 88 -3.79 -12.58 -4.92
N ASP A 89 -4.69 -11.60 -4.86
CA ASP A 89 -5.06 -10.80 -6.03
C ASP A 89 -4.25 -9.49 -6.04
N VAL A 90 -3.84 -9.02 -4.86
CA VAL A 90 -3.02 -7.82 -4.68
C VAL A 90 -1.92 -8.09 -3.66
N LEU A 91 -0.70 -7.65 -3.93
CA LEU A 91 0.37 -7.45 -2.94
C LEU A 91 0.61 -5.95 -2.76
N VAL A 92 0.69 -5.48 -1.51
CA VAL A 92 1.05 -4.09 -1.19
C VAL A 92 2.32 -4.06 -0.34
N GLU A 93 3.29 -3.24 -0.74
CA GLU A 93 4.52 -3.04 0.02
C GLU A 93 4.98 -1.57 0.01
N GLY A 94 5.67 -1.16 1.08
CA GLY A 94 6.20 0.19 1.25
C GLY A 94 7.69 0.21 1.62
N MET A 95 8.41 -0.82 1.21
CA MET A 95 9.84 -0.96 1.45
C MET A 95 10.62 -0.02 0.52
N ARG A 96 11.87 0.27 0.90
CA ARG A 96 12.76 1.03 0.02
C ARG A 96 13.00 0.25 -1.30
N PRO A 97 13.21 0.95 -2.42
CA PRO A 97 13.46 0.29 -3.70
C PRO A 97 14.63 -0.70 -3.61
N GLY A 98 14.44 -1.91 -4.14
CA GLY A 98 15.43 -2.99 -4.12
C GLY A 98 15.35 -3.91 -2.90
N VAL A 99 14.55 -3.60 -1.87
CA VAL A 99 14.45 -4.47 -0.69
C VAL A 99 13.75 -5.78 -1.02
N MET A 100 12.59 -5.74 -1.69
CA MET A 100 11.83 -6.95 -2.04
C MET A 100 12.62 -7.84 -3.01
N GLU A 101 13.36 -7.25 -3.94
CA GLU A 101 14.25 -7.96 -4.86
C GLU A 101 15.37 -8.70 -4.11
N ARG A 102 16.02 -8.07 -3.12
CA ARG A 102 17.04 -8.74 -2.28
C ARG A 102 16.46 -9.86 -1.40
N LEU A 103 15.16 -9.83 -1.14
CA LEU A 103 14.45 -10.89 -0.42
C LEU A 103 13.93 -11.98 -1.36
N SER A 104 14.20 -11.90 -2.67
CA SER A 104 13.63 -12.79 -3.69
C SER A 104 12.09 -12.79 -3.71
N LEU A 105 11.49 -11.67 -3.29
CA LEU A 105 10.04 -11.43 -3.27
C LEU A 105 9.68 -10.24 -4.17
N GLY A 106 10.55 -9.93 -5.13
CA GLY A 106 10.33 -8.84 -6.07
C GLY A 106 9.22 -9.12 -7.08
N PRO A 107 8.90 -8.16 -7.95
CA PRO A 107 7.82 -8.28 -8.92
C PRO A 107 8.04 -9.45 -9.87
N GLU A 108 9.28 -9.74 -10.25
CA GLU A 108 9.61 -10.86 -11.12
C GLU A 108 9.19 -12.20 -10.49
N GLN A 109 9.63 -12.49 -9.26
CA GLN A 109 9.29 -13.75 -8.57
C GLN A 109 7.81 -13.82 -8.22
N ALA A 110 7.20 -12.68 -7.86
CA ALA A 110 5.79 -12.61 -7.55
C ALA A 110 4.91 -12.88 -8.78
N LEU A 111 5.28 -12.33 -9.96
CA LEU A 111 4.56 -12.55 -11.21
C LEU A 111 4.83 -13.92 -11.83
N GLU A 112 6.00 -14.52 -11.56
CA GLU A 112 6.26 -15.93 -11.88
C GLU A 112 5.35 -16.85 -11.04
N ALA A 113 5.12 -16.52 -9.76
CA ALA A 113 4.20 -17.27 -8.90
C ALA A 113 2.73 -17.04 -9.26
N ASN A 114 2.36 -15.84 -9.71
CA ASN A 114 1.01 -15.46 -10.12
C ASN A 114 1.04 -14.32 -11.15
N SER A 115 0.79 -14.65 -12.42
CA SER A 115 0.81 -13.68 -13.52
C SER A 115 -0.32 -12.63 -13.46
N GLU A 116 -1.37 -12.91 -12.69
CA GLU A 116 -2.51 -12.01 -12.49
C GLU A 116 -2.40 -11.16 -11.21
N LEU A 117 -1.27 -11.26 -10.48
CA LEU A 117 -1.08 -10.49 -9.25
C LEU A 117 -0.87 -9.00 -9.53
N ILE A 118 -1.62 -8.15 -8.84
CA ILE A 118 -1.34 -6.71 -8.80
C ILE A 118 -0.25 -6.44 -7.75
N PHE A 119 0.96 -6.06 -8.19
CA PHE A 119 2.08 -5.71 -7.32
C PHE A 119 2.11 -4.19 -7.06
N ALA A 120 1.54 -3.74 -5.94
CA ALA A 120 1.45 -2.33 -5.57
C ALA A 120 2.60 -1.90 -4.65
N ARG A 121 3.31 -0.84 -5.07
CA ARG A 121 4.42 -0.24 -4.31
C ARG A 121 4.07 1.17 -3.86
N VAL A 122 4.18 1.42 -2.56
CA VAL A 122 3.94 2.74 -1.98
C VAL A 122 5.23 3.28 -1.40
N THR A 123 5.96 4.06 -2.20
CA THR A 123 7.29 4.58 -1.82
C THR A 123 7.33 6.10 -1.77
N GLY A 124 8.18 6.63 -0.90
CA GLY A 124 8.23 8.07 -0.62
C GLY A 124 8.74 8.97 -1.75
N TYR A 125 9.65 8.47 -2.58
CA TYR A 125 10.22 9.22 -3.72
C TYR A 125 10.22 8.39 -5.01
N GLY A 126 9.39 7.35 -5.06
CA GLY A 126 9.34 6.41 -6.16
C GLY A 126 10.45 5.35 -6.16
N GLN A 127 10.48 4.59 -7.25
CA GLN A 127 11.40 3.47 -7.46
C GLN A 127 12.74 3.87 -8.11
N GLY A 128 12.90 5.12 -8.53
CA GLY A 128 14.09 5.61 -9.20
C GLY A 128 14.21 7.13 -9.13
N GLY A 129 15.37 7.67 -9.53
CA GLY A 129 15.71 9.08 -9.33
C GLY A 129 16.58 9.30 -8.09
N PRO A 130 17.09 10.52 -7.90
CA PRO A 130 18.13 10.82 -6.91
C PRO A 130 17.68 10.58 -5.46
N LEU A 131 16.39 10.75 -5.17
CA LEU A 131 15.83 10.59 -3.82
C LEU A 131 15.25 9.19 -3.56
N ALA A 132 15.32 8.26 -4.52
CA ALA A 132 14.64 6.97 -4.41
C ALA A 132 15.09 6.13 -3.20
N GLN A 133 16.35 6.28 -2.78
CA GLN A 133 16.92 5.58 -1.63
C GLN A 133 16.78 6.37 -0.32
N ASP A 134 16.29 7.61 -0.36
CA ASP A 134 16.17 8.46 0.80
C ASP A 134 15.02 8.01 1.71
N PRO A 135 15.14 8.20 3.05
CA PRO A 135 14.01 8.02 3.94
C PRO A 135 12.89 8.98 3.57
N GLY A 136 11.70 8.42 3.35
CA GLY A 136 10.50 9.20 3.12
C GLY A 136 9.57 9.12 4.33
N HIS A 137 9.29 10.26 4.94
CA HIS A 137 8.22 10.45 5.92
C HIS A 137 7.33 11.59 5.46
N ASP A 138 6.05 11.61 5.88
CA ASP A 138 5.07 12.64 5.49
C ASP A 138 5.69 14.05 5.45
N ILE A 139 6.29 14.46 6.58
CA ILE A 139 6.90 15.79 6.74
C ILE A 139 7.96 16.12 5.69
N ASN A 140 8.73 15.13 5.21
CA ASN A 140 9.73 15.35 4.18
C ASN A 140 9.07 15.74 2.85
N TYR A 141 8.06 14.99 2.42
CA TYR A 141 7.38 15.21 1.14
C TYR A 141 6.64 16.55 1.13
N ILE A 142 5.91 16.85 2.20
CA ILE A 142 5.14 18.10 2.27
C ILE A 142 6.04 19.32 2.45
N ALA A 143 7.20 19.18 3.11
CA ALA A 143 8.18 20.26 3.21
C ALA A 143 8.81 20.54 1.84
N GLN A 144 9.26 19.51 1.14
CA GLN A 144 9.93 19.64 -0.15
C GLN A 144 9.00 20.13 -1.27
N SER A 145 7.73 19.70 -1.28
CA SER A 145 6.73 20.19 -2.25
C SER A 145 6.26 21.62 -1.98
N GLY A 146 6.62 22.21 -0.85
CA GLY A 146 6.11 23.50 -0.39
C GLY A 146 4.68 23.44 0.20
N ALA A 147 3.99 22.30 0.12
CA ALA A 147 2.65 22.11 0.68
C ALA A 147 2.61 22.37 2.19
N LEU A 148 3.69 22.09 2.91
CA LEU A 148 3.82 22.38 4.33
C LEU A 148 3.58 23.86 4.63
N ASN A 149 3.96 24.76 3.72
CA ASN A 149 3.77 26.20 3.93
C ASN A 149 2.29 26.60 4.05
N ALA A 150 1.37 25.83 3.46
CA ALA A 150 -0.07 26.07 3.58
C ALA A 150 -0.60 25.83 5.01
N PHE A 151 0.12 25.06 5.83
CA PHE A 151 -0.24 24.79 7.23
C PHE A 151 0.37 25.82 8.21
N ARG A 152 0.79 26.97 7.70
CA ARG A 152 1.30 28.08 8.51
C ARG A 152 0.16 28.92 9.09
N ARG A 153 0.30 29.31 10.37
CA ARG A 153 -0.54 30.35 10.98
C ARG A 153 0.23 31.67 11.05
N GLY A 154 -0.25 32.68 10.33
CA GLY A 154 0.38 33.99 10.25
C GLY A 154 1.84 33.90 9.77
N SER A 155 2.74 34.63 10.43
CA SER A 155 4.18 34.62 10.15
C SER A 155 4.96 33.49 10.84
N GLY A 156 4.29 32.61 11.60
CA GLY A 156 4.91 31.54 12.36
C GLY A 156 5.53 30.42 11.51
N LYS A 157 6.08 29.39 12.17
CA LYS A 157 6.51 28.16 11.49
C LYS A 157 5.28 27.34 11.08
N PRO A 158 5.31 26.63 9.94
CA PRO A 158 4.24 25.69 9.61
C PRO A 158 4.09 24.58 10.64
N MET A 159 2.86 24.16 10.91
CA MET A 159 2.59 22.98 11.75
C MET A 159 2.25 21.79 10.84
N PRO A 160 3.06 20.71 10.85
CA PRO A 160 2.79 19.53 10.04
C PRO A 160 1.41 18.92 10.39
N PRO A 161 0.58 18.58 9.39
CA PRO A 161 -0.77 18.03 9.59
C PRO A 161 -0.72 16.53 9.90
N ILE A 162 0.08 16.12 10.89
CA ILE A 162 0.40 14.71 11.18
C ILE A 162 0.71 13.93 9.87
N ASN A 163 0.22 12.70 9.72
CA ASN A 163 0.40 11.84 8.52
C ASN A 163 -0.72 12.00 7.47
N VAL A 164 -1.57 13.04 7.57
CA VAL A 164 -2.78 13.14 6.74
C VAL A 164 -2.46 13.55 5.30
N ALA A 165 -1.49 14.44 5.10
CA ALA A 165 -1.27 15.08 3.80
C ALA A 165 -0.39 14.23 2.87
N GLY A 166 0.82 13.88 3.30
CA GLY A 166 1.75 13.09 2.50
C GLY A 166 1.39 11.62 2.50
N ASP A 167 1.28 11.00 3.68
CA ASP A 167 1.09 9.54 3.76
C ASP A 167 -0.33 9.16 3.38
N PHE A 168 -1.37 9.75 4.00
CA PHE A 168 -2.72 9.27 3.77
C PHE A 168 -3.31 9.77 2.44
N ALA A 169 -3.41 11.09 2.27
CA ALA A 169 -3.94 11.65 1.03
C ALA A 169 -3.01 11.38 -0.17
N GLY A 170 -1.70 11.60 -0.02
CA GLY A 170 -0.71 11.38 -1.09
C GLY A 170 -0.42 9.91 -1.36
N GLY A 171 -0.11 9.12 -0.33
CA GLY A 171 0.28 7.72 -0.50
C GLY A 171 -0.91 6.75 -0.57
N SER A 172 -1.62 6.58 0.54
CA SER A 172 -2.60 5.50 0.69
C SER A 172 -3.80 5.64 -0.25
N MET A 173 -4.37 6.84 -0.39
CA MET A 173 -5.56 7.07 -1.22
C MET A 173 -5.25 6.86 -2.70
N HIS A 174 -4.09 7.33 -3.16
CA HIS A 174 -3.64 7.08 -4.53
C HIS A 174 -3.32 5.59 -4.75
N GLY A 175 -2.76 4.90 -3.75
CA GLY A 175 -2.57 3.45 -3.80
C GLY A 175 -3.90 2.69 -3.91
N VAL A 176 -4.92 3.04 -3.13
CA VAL A 176 -6.27 2.46 -3.25
C VAL A 176 -6.84 2.70 -4.64
N ILE A 177 -6.83 3.95 -5.13
CA ILE A 177 -7.34 4.29 -6.46
C ILE A 177 -6.60 3.48 -7.54
N SER A 178 -5.29 3.32 -7.39
CA SER A 178 -4.45 2.57 -8.32
C SER A 178 -4.80 1.10 -8.37
N ILE A 179 -5.01 0.47 -7.21
CA ILE A 179 -5.43 -0.92 -7.10
C ILE A 179 -6.82 -1.11 -7.70
N LEU A 180 -7.78 -0.24 -7.38
CA LEU A 180 -9.14 -0.31 -7.93
C LEU A 180 -9.14 -0.13 -9.46
N ALA A 181 -8.33 0.79 -9.99
CA ALA A 181 -8.18 0.98 -11.43
C ALA A 181 -7.56 -0.24 -12.11
N ALA A 182 -6.57 -0.89 -11.48
CA ALA A 182 -5.98 -2.12 -11.98
C ALA A 182 -6.98 -3.29 -11.98
N LEU A 183 -7.75 -3.46 -10.91
CA LEU A 183 -8.82 -4.46 -10.81
C LEU A 183 -9.90 -4.23 -11.86
N TRP A 184 -10.35 -2.98 -12.01
CA TRP A 184 -11.31 -2.61 -13.06
C TRP A 184 -10.75 -2.88 -14.45
N GLY A 185 -9.51 -2.49 -14.73
CA GLY A 185 -8.87 -2.76 -16.01
C GLY A 185 -8.79 -4.25 -16.34
N SER A 186 -8.43 -5.08 -15.34
CA SER A 186 -8.39 -6.54 -15.47
C SER A 186 -9.75 -7.13 -15.82
N ASP A 187 -10.83 -6.70 -15.15
CA ASP A 187 -12.21 -7.10 -15.46
C ASP A 187 -12.62 -6.73 -16.90
N GLN A 188 -12.12 -5.60 -17.40
CA GLN A 188 -12.33 -5.16 -18.79
C GLN A 188 -11.41 -5.89 -19.80
N GLY A 189 -10.64 -6.89 -19.37
CA GLY A 189 -9.73 -7.66 -20.22
C GLY A 189 -8.44 -6.92 -20.59
N ILE A 190 -8.10 -5.83 -19.89
CA ILE A 190 -6.82 -5.14 -20.06
C ILE A 190 -5.75 -5.96 -19.33
N PRO A 191 -4.74 -6.52 -20.03
CA PRO A 191 -3.75 -7.38 -19.40
C PRO A 191 -2.97 -6.65 -18.31
N LEU A 192 -2.87 -7.26 -17.13
CA LEU A 192 -2.08 -6.73 -16.01
C LEU A 192 -0.59 -6.62 -16.35
N SER A 193 -0.09 -7.45 -17.28
CA SER A 193 1.26 -7.36 -17.84
C SER A 193 1.57 -6.04 -18.56
N LYS A 194 0.54 -5.23 -18.86
CA LYS A 194 0.68 -3.90 -19.50
C LYS A 194 0.39 -2.75 -18.53
N CYS A 195 0.06 -3.03 -17.28
CA CYS A 195 -0.70 -2.13 -16.45
C CYS A 195 -0.11 -1.97 -15.04
N TRP A 196 0.50 -0.80 -14.84
CA TRP A 196 0.48 -0.01 -13.61
C TRP A 196 1.55 -0.26 -12.51
N ILE A 197 2.80 0.08 -12.82
CA ILE A 197 3.54 0.95 -11.88
C ILE A 197 2.87 2.32 -12.01
N LEU A 198 1.78 2.56 -11.27
CA LEU A 198 1.15 3.88 -11.22
C LEU A 198 2.10 4.84 -10.52
N ARG A 199 2.95 5.51 -11.32
CA ARG A 199 3.74 6.68 -10.94
C ARG A 199 2.78 7.85 -10.70
N TRP A 200 2.09 7.86 -9.56
CA TRP A 200 1.28 9.01 -9.16
C TRP A 200 1.59 9.40 -7.71
N TRP A 201 2.06 10.64 -7.58
CA TRP A 201 2.17 11.46 -6.36
C TRP A 201 3.23 11.17 -5.29
N THR A 202 4.35 10.56 -5.70
CA THR A 202 5.70 10.80 -5.13
C THR A 202 6.82 10.74 -6.18
N VAL A 203 6.49 10.90 -7.47
CA VAL A 203 7.45 10.72 -8.58
C VAL A 203 7.47 11.95 -9.49
N GLN A 204 8.67 12.55 -9.60
CA GLN A 204 9.07 13.65 -10.49
C GLN A 204 8.59 15.07 -10.12
N LEU A 205 9.15 15.63 -9.04
CA LEU A 205 9.71 16.98 -9.14
C LEU A 205 11.16 16.80 -9.60
N LEU A 206 11.53 17.45 -10.71
CA LEU A 206 12.76 17.29 -11.51
C LEU A 206 12.69 16.20 -12.58
N CYS A 207 11.91 16.47 -13.63
CA CYS A 207 12.58 16.86 -14.87
C CYS A 207 12.53 18.40 -14.94
#